data_AF-A0A059LQY7-F1
#
_entry.id   AF-A0A059LQY7-F1
#
_cell.length_a   1.000
_cell.length_b   1.000
_cell.length_c   1.000
_cell.angle_alpha   90.00
_cell.angle_beta   90.00
_cell.angle_gamma   90.00
#
_symmetry.space_group_name_H-M   'P 1'
#
loop_
_entity.id
_entity.type
_entity.pdbx_description
1 polymer ?
#
loop_
_entity_poly.entity_id
_entity_poly.type
_entity_poly.pdbx_seq_one_letter_code
_entity_poly.pdbx_strand_id
1 'polypeptide(L)'
;MLFSPRMNAFNNSHGALGSRARKLDEGILVIRFELPFNAWCAGCGHLMGKGVRFNAEKQEIGRYHSTRVWSFRMRTPCCSTALEVHTDPRNCEYLLVKGARRKHESYDAAQAGTLELPGAQERELLRSDALGSLESAARDA
;
A
#
# COMPACT_ATOMS: atom_id res chain seq x y z
N MET A 1 2.86 16.88 20.54
CA MET A 1 1.51 16.93 21.13
C MET A 1 0.49 16.92 19.98
N LEU A 2 -0.12 15.79 19.61
CA LEU A 2 -1.18 15.78 18.57
C LEU A 2 -2.21 14.64 18.73
N PHE A 3 -2.48 14.16 19.94
CA PHE A 3 -3.69 13.40 20.24
C PHE A 3 -4.03 13.65 21.71
N SER A 4 -4.80 14.70 21.98
CA SER A 4 -5.36 14.94 23.31
C SER A 4 -6.62 14.08 23.45
N PRO A 5 -6.66 13.07 24.34
CA PRO A 5 -7.78 12.13 24.45
C PRO A 5 -9.03 12.74 25.12
N ARG A 6 -8.97 14.01 25.54
CA ARG A 6 -10.04 14.73 26.25
C ARG A 6 -10.81 15.69 25.33
N MET A 7 -11.39 15.18 24.24
CA MET A 7 -12.43 15.94 23.55
C MET A 7 -13.70 15.10 23.41
N ASN A 8 -14.69 15.52 24.20
CA ASN A 8 -16.11 15.16 24.19
C ASN A 8 -16.48 13.75 24.68
N ALA A 9 -16.39 13.54 26.00
CA ALA A 9 -17.16 12.52 26.69
C ALA A 9 -18.57 13.06 27.02
N PHE A 10 -19.45 13.13 26.02
CA PHE A 10 -20.87 13.30 26.30
C PHE A 10 -21.45 11.89 26.50
N ASN A 11 -21.96 11.62 27.70
CA ASN A 11 -22.69 10.41 28.07
C ASN A 11 -21.89 9.07 28.08
N ASN A 12 -20.76 9.01 28.81
CA ASN A 12 -19.95 7.78 29.01
C ASN A 12 -19.55 7.02 27.74
N SER A 13 -19.67 7.66 26.58
CA SER A 13 -19.23 7.15 25.30
C SER A 13 -17.78 7.61 25.09
N HIS A 14 -16.95 6.76 24.48
CA HIS A 14 -15.57 7.08 24.08
C HIS A 14 -15.51 8.10 22.92
N GLY A 15 -16.27 9.21 23.02
CA GLY A 15 -16.40 10.25 22.00
C GLY A 15 -16.67 9.70 20.60
N ALA A 16 -16.13 10.37 19.58
CA ALA A 16 -16.23 9.97 18.17
C ALA A 16 -15.53 8.63 17.85
N LEU A 17 -14.66 8.13 18.74
CA LEU A 17 -13.88 6.91 18.53
C LEU A 17 -14.65 5.65 18.96
N GLY A 18 -15.60 5.77 19.89
CA GLY A 18 -16.49 4.68 20.32
C GLY A 18 -15.73 3.40 20.68
N SER A 19 -16.20 2.26 20.18
CA SER A 19 -15.60 0.94 20.45
C SER A 19 -14.18 0.73 19.92
N ARG A 20 -13.66 1.62 19.07
CA ARG A 20 -12.29 1.51 18.51
C ARG A 20 -11.22 1.94 19.50
N ALA A 21 -11.57 2.76 20.49
CA ALA A 21 -10.68 3.26 21.53
C ALA A 21 -10.62 2.36 22.78
N ARG A 22 -11.12 1.11 22.71
CA ARG A 22 -11.16 0.19 23.85
C ARG A 22 -9.80 -0.12 24.47
N LYS A 23 -8.73 -0.09 23.67
CA LYS A 23 -7.35 -0.41 24.09
C LYS A 23 -6.42 0.81 24.02
N LEU A 24 -6.98 2.00 24.13
CA LEU A 24 -6.21 3.24 23.98
C LEU A 24 -5.22 3.45 25.12
N ASP A 25 -5.52 2.90 26.30
CA ASP A 25 -4.64 2.79 27.47
C ASP A 25 -3.36 2.01 27.18
N GLU A 26 -3.45 0.95 26.37
CA GLU A 26 -2.29 0.18 25.86
C GLU A 26 -1.60 0.87 24.67
N GLY A 27 -2.09 2.04 24.24
CA GLY A 27 -1.60 2.74 23.05
C GLY A 27 -2.03 2.10 21.73
N ILE A 28 -3.01 1.20 21.75
CA ILE A 28 -3.51 0.47 20.59
C ILE A 28 -4.82 1.11 20.12
N LEU A 29 -4.87 1.49 18.83
CA LEU A 29 -6.09 2.00 18.20
C LEU A 29 -6.56 1.04 17.11
N VAL A 30 -7.82 0.62 17.18
CA VAL A 30 -8.42 -0.19 16.10
C VAL A 30 -8.83 0.71 14.95
N ILE A 31 -8.23 0.51 13.77
CA ILE A 31 -8.51 1.29 12.55
C ILE A 31 -8.98 0.40 11.40
N ARG A 32 -9.58 1.01 10.37
CA ARG A 32 -9.79 0.33 9.09
C ARG A 32 -8.58 0.57 8.20
N PHE A 33 -7.89 -0.50 7.83
CA PHE A 33 -6.68 -0.47 7.02
C PHE A 33 -6.94 -1.12 5.66
N GLU A 34 -6.50 -0.48 4.59
CA GLU A 34 -6.59 -0.99 3.22
C GLU A 34 -5.19 -1.41 2.75
N LEU A 35 -5.04 -2.63 2.22
CA LEU A 35 -3.75 -3.11 1.75
C LEU A 35 -3.27 -2.32 0.51
N PRO A 36 -2.06 -1.72 0.51
CA PRO A 36 -1.56 -0.91 -0.61
C PRO A 36 -1.05 -1.72 -1.81
N PHE A 37 -0.78 -3.01 -1.64
CA PHE A 37 -0.26 -3.91 -2.66
C PHE A 37 -0.94 -5.28 -2.62
N ASN A 38 -0.78 -6.05 -3.70
CA ASN A 38 -1.18 -7.44 -3.78
C ASN A 38 -0.25 -8.31 -2.92
N ALA A 39 -0.80 -9.23 -2.13
CA ALA A 39 -0.01 -10.10 -1.24
C ALA A 39 -0.59 -11.51 -1.14
N TRP A 40 0.28 -12.51 -1.09
CA TRP A 40 -0.06 -13.92 -0.89
C TRP A 40 -0.06 -14.25 0.60
N CYS A 41 -1.17 -14.79 1.10
CA CYS A 41 -1.23 -15.24 2.49
C CYS A 41 -0.32 -16.46 2.70
N ALA A 42 0.53 -16.43 3.73
CA ALA A 42 1.47 -17.52 4.01
C ALA A 42 0.76 -18.80 4.49
N GLY A 43 -0.38 -18.69 5.18
CA GLY A 43 -1.12 -19.86 5.70
C GLY A 43 -1.95 -20.61 4.65
N CYS A 44 -2.74 -19.88 3.86
CA CYS A 44 -3.74 -20.46 2.94
C CYS A 44 -3.37 -20.36 1.45
N GLY A 45 -2.30 -19.63 1.10
CA GLY A 45 -1.93 -19.37 -0.30
C GLY A 45 -2.92 -18.47 -1.08
N HIS A 46 -3.94 -17.92 -0.43
CA HIS A 46 -4.91 -17.03 -1.08
C HIS A 46 -4.29 -15.68 -1.43
N LEU A 47 -4.66 -15.15 -2.60
CA LEU A 47 -4.24 -13.83 -3.06
C LEU A 47 -5.12 -12.74 -2.44
N MET A 48 -4.52 -11.89 -1.62
CA MET A 48 -5.14 -10.65 -1.15
C MET A 48 -4.85 -9.55 -2.17
N GLY A 49 -5.91 -9.05 -2.79
CA GLY A 49 -5.83 -7.93 -3.70
C GLY A 49 -5.48 -6.61 -2.99
N LYS A 50 -4.95 -5.67 -3.76
CA LYS A 50 -4.84 -4.26 -3.36
C LYS A 50 -6.23 -3.73 -2.99
N GLY A 51 -6.32 -2.99 -1.89
CA GLY A 51 -7.56 -2.37 -1.41
C GLY A 51 -8.42 -3.27 -0.51
N VAL A 52 -8.01 -4.50 -0.21
CA VAL A 52 -8.73 -5.34 0.77
C VAL A 52 -8.70 -4.66 2.15
N ARG A 53 -9.88 -4.56 2.77
CA ARG A 53 -10.13 -3.85 4.03
C ARG A 53 -9.98 -4.77 5.23
N PHE A 54 -9.24 -4.30 6.24
CA PHE A 54 -9.01 -5.00 7.50
C PHE A 54 -9.39 -4.12 8.69
N ASN A 55 -9.84 -4.76 9.77
CA ASN A 55 -9.76 -4.14 11.09
C ASN A 55 -8.36 -4.43 11.63
N ALA A 56 -7.54 -3.39 11.74
CA ALA A 56 -6.15 -3.50 12.17
C ALA A 56 -5.94 -2.81 13.52
N GLU A 57 -5.14 -3.43 14.37
CA GLU A 57 -4.61 -2.83 15.59
C GLU A 57 -3.38 -2.01 15.21
N LYS A 58 -3.49 -0.69 15.36
CA LYS A 58 -2.39 0.27 15.13
C LYS A 58 -1.61 0.46 16.43
N GLN A 59 -0.31 0.23 16.38
CA GLN A 59 0.62 0.40 17.49
C GLN A 59 1.86 1.20 17.06
N GLU A 60 2.40 2.07 17.91
CA GLU A 60 3.69 2.75 17.70
C GLU A 60 4.81 1.80 18.15
N ILE A 61 5.70 1.40 17.22
CA ILE A 61 6.86 0.53 17.55
C ILE A 61 8.13 1.35 17.75
N GLY A 62 8.26 2.47 17.05
CA GLY A 62 9.47 3.28 17.10
C GLY A 62 9.36 4.57 16.31
N ARG A 63 10.51 5.21 16.08
CA ARG A 63 10.59 6.46 15.32
C ARG A 63 11.80 6.46 14.41
N TYR A 64 11.61 6.99 13.21
CA TYR A 64 12.68 7.32 12.27
C TYR A 64 12.82 8.83 12.25
N HIS A 65 13.87 9.35 12.90
CA HIS A 65 14.02 10.76 13.22
C HIS A 65 12.78 11.33 13.96
N SER A 66 12.04 12.25 13.34
CA SER A 66 10.79 12.83 13.87
C SER A 66 9.53 12.04 13.51
N THR A 67 9.60 11.15 12.52
CA THR A 67 8.45 10.40 11.98
C THR A 67 8.24 9.12 12.76
N ARG A 68 6.98 8.84 13.14
CA ARG A 68 6.63 7.62 13.89
C ARG A 68 6.51 6.43 12.95
N VAL A 69 7.06 5.30 13.37
CA VAL A 69 6.93 4.00 12.71
C VAL A 69 5.76 3.26 13.33
N TRP A 70 4.76 2.98 12.50
CA TRP A 70 3.54 2.29 12.90
C TRP A 70 3.62 0.81 12.54
N SER A 71 3.07 -0.02 13.42
CA SER A 71 2.77 -1.42 13.17
C SER A 71 1.28 -1.62 13.11
N PHE A 72 0.85 -2.33 12.08
CA PHE A 72 -0.52 -2.74 11.84
C PHE A 72 -0.59 -4.24 11.97
N ARG A 73 -1.22 -4.70 13.06
CA ARG A 73 -1.50 -6.11 13.29
C ARG A 73 -2.93 -6.40 12.92
N MET A 74 -3.15 -7.40 12.07
CA MET A 74 -4.48 -7.78 11.62
C MET A 74 -4.55 -9.29 11.37
N ARG A 75 -5.76 -9.81 11.20
CA ARG A 75 -5.98 -11.20 10.82
C ARG A 75 -6.43 -11.28 9.36
N THR A 76 -5.87 -12.24 8.63
CA THR A 76 -6.28 -12.51 7.25
C THR A 76 -7.73 -13.02 7.21
N PRO A 77 -8.50 -12.73 6.16
CA PRO A 77 -9.91 -13.14 6.10
C PRO A 77 -10.04 -14.63 5.74
N CYS A 78 -9.06 -15.23 5.05
CA CYS A 78 -9.13 -16.62 4.62
C CYS A 78 -8.90 -17.62 5.77
N CYS A 79 -7.88 -17.40 6.60
CA CYS A 79 -7.39 -18.42 7.55
C CYS A 79 -7.11 -17.86 8.94
N SER A 80 -7.50 -16.61 9.21
CA SER A 80 -7.26 -15.93 10.49
C SER A 80 -5.78 -15.86 10.93
N THR A 81 -4.84 -16.11 10.01
CA THR A 81 -3.40 -15.96 10.26
C THR A 81 -3.07 -14.51 10.61
N ALA A 82 -2.19 -14.32 11.59
CA ALA A 82 -1.71 -13.00 11.99
C ALA A 82 -0.81 -12.39 10.91
N LEU A 83 -1.19 -11.21 10.45
CA LEU A 83 -0.47 -10.39 9.49
C LEU A 83 0.10 -9.16 10.20
N GLU A 84 1.38 -8.87 9.97
CA GLU A 84 2.05 -7.70 10.55
C GLU A 84 2.69 -6.87 9.44
N VAL A 85 2.25 -5.61 9.34
CA VAL A 85 2.71 -4.62 8.36
C VAL A 85 3.29 -3.41 9.08
N HIS A 86 4.49 -3.00 8.72
CA HIS A 86 5.16 -1.82 9.29
C HIS A 86 5.26 -0.71 8.24
N THR A 87 5.26 0.54 8.69
CA THR A 87 5.57 1.69 7.82
C THR A 87 7.07 1.94 7.78
N ASP A 88 7.65 2.06 6.59
CA ASP A 88 9.04 2.50 6.39
C ASP A 88 9.07 3.93 5.83
N PRO A 89 9.31 4.94 6.68
CA PRO A 89 9.38 6.33 6.25
C PRO A 89 10.63 6.67 5.44
N ARG A 90 11.65 5.80 5.38
CA ARG A 90 12.85 6.05 4.58
C ARG A 90 12.57 5.86 3.09
N ASN A 91 11.84 4.79 2.76
CA ASN A 91 11.51 4.43 1.38
C ASN A 91 10.08 4.82 0.99
N CYS A 92 9.31 5.43 1.90
CA CYS A 92 7.90 5.75 1.71
C CYS A 92 7.03 4.51 1.39
N GLU A 93 7.38 3.36 1.96
CA GLU A 93 6.74 2.08 1.67
C GLU A 93 6.15 1.41 2.93
N TYR A 94 5.30 0.42 2.70
CA TYR A 94 4.84 -0.49 3.74
C TYR A 94 5.58 -1.82 3.61
N LEU A 95 6.14 -2.29 4.72
CA LEU A 95 6.88 -3.55 4.79
C LEU A 95 6.00 -4.64 5.39
N LEU A 96 5.87 -5.75 4.67
CA LEU A 96 5.27 -6.97 5.20
C LEU A 96 6.30 -7.71 6.05
N VAL A 97 6.10 -7.76 7.36
CA VAL A 97 7.04 -8.41 8.28
C VAL A 97 6.64 -9.86 8.51
N LYS A 98 5.36 -10.14 8.71
CA LYS A 98 4.85 -11.49 9.02
C LYS A 98 3.51 -11.76 8.34
N GLY A 99 3.27 -13.03 8.01
CA GLY A 99 1.94 -13.55 7.64
C GLY A 99 1.57 -13.47 6.16
N ALA A 100 2.33 -12.74 5.33
CA ALA A 100 2.13 -12.74 3.89
C ALA A 100 3.41 -12.37 3.13
N ARG A 101 3.41 -12.69 1.83
CA ARG A 101 4.46 -12.35 0.87
C ARG A 101 3.92 -11.34 -0.14
N ARG A 102 4.62 -10.22 -0.35
CA ARG A 102 4.27 -9.23 -1.38
C ARG A 102 4.35 -9.87 -2.77
N LYS A 103 3.32 -9.70 -3.58
CA LYS A 103 3.38 -10.02 -5.02
C LYS A 103 4.10 -8.85 -5.71
N HIS A 104 5.19 -9.14 -6.39
CA HIS A 104 5.85 -8.18 -7.26
C HIS A 104 5.26 -8.34 -8.66
N GLU A 105 4.66 -7.29 -9.20
CA GLU A 105 4.16 -7.26 -10.58
C GLU A 105 5.11 -6.38 -11.38
N SER A 106 6.01 -7.01 -12.13
CA SER A 106 6.76 -6.33 -13.19
C SER A 106 5.81 -6.13 -14.36
N TYR A 107 5.55 -4.88 -14.72
CA TYR A 107 4.80 -4.59 -15.94
C TYR A 107 5.71 -4.85 -17.13
N ASP A 108 5.35 -5.85 -17.94
CA ASP A 108 6.02 -6.15 -19.20
C ASP A 108 5.10 -5.69 -20.34
N ALA A 109 5.53 -4.65 -21.07
CA ALA A 109 4.70 -4.02 -22.10
C ALA A 109 4.45 -4.96 -23.29
N ALA A 110 5.37 -5.88 -23.58
CA ALA A 110 5.20 -6.89 -24.62
C ALA A 110 4.03 -7.84 -24.31
N GLN A 111 3.77 -8.10 -23.03
CA GLN A 111 2.69 -8.97 -22.58
C GLN A 111 1.33 -8.26 -22.50
N ALA A 112 1.34 -6.92 -22.40
CA ALA A 112 0.14 -6.09 -22.29
C ALA A 112 -0.46 -5.66 -23.64
N GLY A 113 0.13 -6.06 -24.77
CA GLY A 113 -0.32 -5.70 -26.12
C GLY A 113 -0.32 -4.19 -26.38
N THR A 114 0.41 -3.43 -25.56
CA THR A 114 0.56 -1.97 -25.67
C THR A 114 1.84 -1.70 -26.44
N LEU A 115 1.76 -0.88 -27.49
CA LEU A 115 2.95 -0.42 -28.23
C LEU A 115 3.92 0.26 -27.26
N GLU A 116 5.12 -0.29 -27.13
CA GLU A 116 6.20 0.37 -26.42
C GLU A 116 6.51 1.69 -27.13
N LEU A 117 6.43 2.79 -26.40
CA LEU A 117 6.80 4.08 -26.96
C LEU A 117 8.30 4.03 -27.27
N PRO A 118 8.72 4.44 -28.48
CA PRO A 118 10.13 4.46 -28.84
C PRO A 118 10.91 5.27 -27.81
N GLY A 119 12.10 4.78 -27.46
CA GLY A 119 12.95 5.37 -26.44
C GLY A 119 13.32 6.83 -26.77
N ALA A 120 13.83 7.58 -25.78
CA ALA A 120 14.15 8.99 -25.97
C ALA A 120 15.11 9.25 -27.16
N GLN A 121 16.04 8.32 -27.41
CA GLN A 121 16.98 8.40 -28.54
C GLN A 121 16.29 8.14 -29.89
N GLU A 122 15.41 7.15 -29.96
CA GLU A 122 14.67 6.79 -31.17
C GLU A 122 13.64 7.85 -31.54
N ARG A 123 13.00 8.46 -30.53
CA ARG A 123 12.16 9.66 -30.72
C ARG A 123 12.93 10.85 -31.26
N GLU A 124 14.16 11.06 -30.82
CA GLU A 124 14.99 12.16 -31.31
C GLU A 124 15.42 11.92 -32.76
N LEU A 125 15.81 10.67 -33.10
CA LEU A 125 16.12 10.27 -34.48
C LEU A 125 14.91 10.47 -35.40
N LEU A 126 13.73 10.00 -35.00
CA LEU A 126 12.46 10.20 -35.72
C LEU A 126 12.07 11.67 -35.87
N ARG A 127 12.50 12.53 -34.94
CA ARG A 127 12.23 13.98 -34.98
C ARG A 127 13.25 14.74 -35.83
N SER A 128 14.50 14.26 -35.86
CA SER A 128 15.59 14.84 -36.63
C SER A 128 15.51 14.50 -38.12
N ASP A 129 14.91 13.35 -38.46
CA ASP A 129 14.84 12.86 -39.83
C ASP A 129 13.48 13.17 -40.45
N ALA A 130 13.45 14.04 -41.45
CA ALA A 130 12.21 14.59 -42.04
C ALA A 130 11.33 13.52 -42.73
N LEU A 131 11.91 12.38 -43.11
CA LEU A 131 11.19 11.25 -43.72
C LEU A 131 10.75 10.17 -42.71
N GLY A 132 11.39 10.09 -41.54
CA GLY A 132 11.15 9.00 -40.58
C GLY A 132 9.71 8.96 -40.04
N SER A 133 9.12 10.13 -39.81
CA SER A 133 7.71 10.21 -39.37
C SER A 133 6.73 9.74 -40.45
N LEU A 134 7.05 9.92 -41.73
CA LEU A 134 6.18 9.54 -42.85
C LEU A 134 6.27 8.03 -43.12
N GLU A 135 7.47 7.44 -43.03
CA GLU A 135 7.63 5.99 -43.19
C GLU A 135 6.97 5.19 -42.07
N SER A 136 6.97 5.72 -40.85
CA SER A 136 6.29 5.09 -39.70
C SER A 136 4.78 5.10 -39.89
N ALA A 137 4.22 6.27 -40.25
CA ALA A 137 2.80 6.42 -40.53
C ALA A 137 2.31 5.57 -41.72
N ALA A 138 3.17 5.31 -42.71
CA ALA A 138 2.88 4.45 -43.84
C ALA A 138 2.93 2.95 -43.50
N ARG A 139 3.67 2.54 -42.45
CA ARG A 139 3.75 1.15 -41.98
C ARG A 139 2.60 0.77 -41.05
N ASP A 140 2.02 1.74 -40.36
CA ASP A 140 0.91 1.56 -39.42
C ASP A 140 -0.49 1.66 -40.07
N ALA A 141 -0.57 1.89 -41.38
CA ALA A 141 -1.80 1.97 -42.18
C ALA A 141 -2.10 0.66 -42.92
#